data_AF-W7JQL1-F1
#
_entry.id   AF-W7JQL1-F1
#
_cell.length_a   1.000
_cell.length_b   1.000
_cell.length_c   1.000
_cell.angle_alpha   90.00
_cell.angle_beta   90.00
_cell.angle_gamma   90.00
#
_symmetry.space_group_name_H-M   'P 1'
#
loop_
_entity.id
_entity.type
_entity.pdbx_description
1 polymer ?
#
loop_
_entity_poly.entity_id
_entity_poly.type
_entity_poly.pdbx_seq_one_letter_code
_entity_poly.pdbx_strand_id
1 'polypeptide(L)'
;MFLKFFLDKCILCFLALGSIPIGYINRKNKFRKIENQKYALFSSIVMNSFLIYLNKFFGILGIFNFFLGNYLCLIGITGGIAVGKSTFCNFLKKKDVVVINADEITSKIYTKDSICYKKIVKHFGENILNNDKSINRTLLRKIVFNNEENVKYINKITHTYIILQIIKECLKYKFLYFKYNVAIEAPLLIETKLYLLTSPVILLKSSVRNQIKRILSRDKNCTYDTAMGIIK
;
A
#
# COMPACT_ATOMS: atom_id res chain seq x y z
N MET A 1 -9.89 -19.05 -14.35
CA MET A 1 -9.83 -17.91 -15.30
C MET A 1 -11.14 -17.13 -15.35
N PHE A 2 -12.29 -17.83 -15.41
CA PHE A 2 -13.64 -17.24 -15.42
C PHE A 2 -13.97 -16.35 -14.20
N LEU A 3 -13.58 -16.77 -12.98
CA LEU A 3 -13.83 -16.00 -11.75
C LEU A 3 -13.08 -14.65 -11.69
N LYS A 4 -11.87 -14.59 -12.25
CA LYS A 4 -11.03 -13.38 -12.26
C LYS A 4 -11.52 -12.36 -13.30
N PHE A 5 -12.00 -12.87 -14.44
CA PHE A 5 -12.67 -12.06 -15.46
C PHE A 5 -14.02 -11.50 -14.99
N PHE A 6 -14.74 -12.25 -14.15
CA PHE A 6 -16.01 -11.83 -13.56
C PHE A 6 -15.80 -10.71 -12.53
N LEU A 7 -14.80 -10.84 -11.66
CA LEU A 7 -14.48 -9.83 -10.63
C LEU A 7 -13.99 -8.50 -11.23
N ASP A 8 -13.12 -8.54 -12.25
CA ASP A 8 -12.57 -7.32 -12.84
C ASP A 8 -13.61 -6.55 -13.68
N LYS A 9 -14.56 -7.24 -14.34
CA LYS A 9 -15.65 -6.57 -15.09
C LYS A 9 -16.82 -6.11 -14.21
N CYS A 10 -17.14 -6.82 -13.13
CA CYS A 10 -18.20 -6.41 -12.21
C CYS A 10 -17.84 -5.13 -11.44
N ILE A 11 -16.57 -4.94 -11.07
CA ILE A 11 -16.08 -3.72 -10.42
C ILE A 11 -16.12 -2.52 -11.39
N LEU A 12 -15.83 -2.73 -12.69
CA LEU A 12 -15.97 -1.68 -13.70
C LEU A 12 -17.44 -1.35 -14.02
N CYS A 13 -18.35 -2.33 -14.01
CA CYS A 13 -19.80 -2.07 -14.16
C CYS A 13 -20.34 -1.24 -12.98
N PHE A 14 -19.87 -1.49 -11.76
CA PHE A 14 -20.33 -0.78 -10.58
C PHE A 14 -19.99 0.72 -10.58
N LEU A 15 -18.92 1.13 -11.28
CA LEU A 15 -18.53 2.54 -11.42
C LEU A 15 -19.19 3.26 -12.61
N ALA A 16 -19.80 2.53 -13.55
CA ALA A 16 -20.32 3.09 -14.80
C ALA A 16 -21.85 3.27 -14.83
N LEU A 17 -22.60 2.73 -13.86
CA LEU A 17 -24.07 2.68 -13.90
C LEU A 17 -24.77 3.87 -13.22
N GLY A 18 -24.05 4.95 -12.92
CA GLY A 18 -24.60 6.20 -12.40
C GLY A 18 -24.93 7.26 -13.46
N SER A 19 -24.65 7.01 -14.74
CA SER A 19 -24.73 8.06 -15.77
C SER A 19 -25.47 7.55 -17.00
N ILE A 20 -26.81 7.47 -16.95
CA ILE A 20 -27.60 7.33 -18.17
C ILE A 20 -27.50 8.68 -18.90
N PRO A 21 -26.89 8.76 -20.10
CA PRO A 21 -26.81 10.02 -20.82
C PRO A 21 -28.21 10.41 -21.28
N ILE A 22 -28.78 11.45 -20.66
CA ILE A 22 -30.13 11.98 -20.98
C ILE A 22 -30.14 12.69 -22.36
N GLY A 23 -28.96 13.04 -22.86
CA GLY A 23 -28.76 13.68 -24.15
C GLY A 23 -27.29 14.03 -24.37
N TYR A 24 -26.99 14.62 -25.52
CA TYR A 24 -25.67 15.15 -25.84
C TYR A 24 -25.77 16.62 -26.26
N ILE A 25 -24.69 17.38 -26.02
CA ILE A 25 -24.56 18.77 -26.43
C ILE A 25 -23.62 18.83 -27.64
N ASN A 26 -24.12 19.34 -28.77
CA ASN A 26 -23.27 19.57 -29.94
C ASN A 26 -22.56 20.94 -29.83
N ARG A 27 -21.46 21.15 -30.56
CA ARG A 27 -20.56 22.33 -30.63
C ARG A 27 -21.24 23.71 -30.69
N LYS A 28 -22.54 23.78 -30.99
CA LYS A 28 -23.36 25.01 -30.94
C LYS A 28 -24.21 25.13 -29.66
N ASN A 29 -23.86 24.43 -28.58
CA ASN A 29 -24.50 24.44 -27.27
C ASN A 29 -26.02 24.15 -27.26
N LYS A 30 -26.54 23.33 -28.18
CA LYS A 30 -27.92 22.83 -28.13
C LYS A 30 -27.97 21.38 -27.63
N PHE A 31 -28.75 21.14 -26.58
CA PHE A 31 -28.99 19.82 -26.00
C PHE A 31 -30.01 19.03 -26.83
N ARG A 32 -29.70 17.79 -27.24
CA ARG A 32 -30.63 16.86 -27.90
C ARG A 32 -30.91 15.65 -27.01
N LYS A 33 -32.20 15.35 -26.78
CA LYS A 33 -32.69 14.25 -25.93
C LYS A 33 -32.77 12.95 -26.75
N ILE A 34 -32.39 11.82 -26.16
CA ILE A 34 -32.47 10.49 -26.81
C ILE A 34 -33.93 9.97 -26.66
N GLU A 35 -34.59 9.63 -27.77
CA GLU A 35 -36.05 9.38 -27.83
C GLU A 35 -36.53 8.01 -27.27
N ASN A 36 -35.65 7.12 -26.82
CA ASN A 36 -36.04 5.78 -26.37
C ASN A 36 -36.32 5.65 -24.86
N GLN A 37 -37.34 6.36 -24.36
CA GLN A 37 -37.72 6.36 -22.93
C GLN A 37 -38.22 4.99 -22.41
N LYS A 38 -38.80 4.14 -23.26
CA LYS A 38 -39.34 2.82 -22.83
C LYS A 38 -38.26 1.83 -22.38
N TYR A 39 -37.09 1.83 -23.02
CA TYR A 39 -35.96 0.97 -22.65
C TYR A 39 -35.24 1.45 -21.39
N ALA A 40 -35.26 2.77 -21.12
CA ALA A 40 -34.72 3.35 -19.88
C ALA A 40 -35.58 3.01 -18.65
N LEU A 41 -36.91 2.96 -18.81
CA LEU A 41 -37.83 2.52 -17.76
C LEU A 41 -37.67 1.03 -17.45
N PHE A 42 -37.54 0.18 -18.47
CA PHE A 42 -37.35 -1.25 -18.26
C PHE A 42 -35.98 -1.58 -17.65
N SER A 43 -34.90 -0.94 -18.13
CA SER A 43 -33.56 -1.11 -17.56
C SER A 43 -33.44 -0.55 -16.15
N SER A 44 -34.14 0.54 -15.81
CA SER A 44 -34.17 1.09 -14.45
C SER A 44 -34.98 0.24 -13.47
N ILE A 45 -36.04 -0.44 -13.89
CA ILE A 45 -36.77 -1.39 -13.03
C ILE A 45 -35.92 -2.64 -12.75
N VAL A 46 -35.27 -3.19 -13.78
CA VAL A 46 -34.37 -4.35 -13.62
C VAL A 46 -33.14 -3.96 -12.79
N MET A 47 -32.55 -2.78 -13.01
CA MET A 47 -31.43 -2.29 -12.19
C MET A 47 -31.84 -1.93 -10.78
N ASN A 48 -33.01 -1.34 -10.53
CA ASN A 48 -33.49 -1.11 -9.18
C ASN A 48 -33.79 -2.43 -8.47
N SER A 49 -34.37 -3.41 -9.16
CA SER A 49 -34.61 -4.74 -8.59
C SER A 49 -33.30 -5.47 -8.29
N PHE A 50 -32.29 -5.32 -9.16
CA PHE A 50 -30.94 -5.85 -8.98
C PHE A 50 -30.17 -5.09 -7.89
N LEU A 51 -30.32 -3.78 -7.77
CA LEU A 51 -29.75 -2.95 -6.71
C LEU A 51 -30.44 -3.21 -5.36
N ILE A 52 -31.74 -3.50 -5.34
CA ILE A 52 -32.49 -3.92 -4.14
C ILE A 52 -32.05 -5.33 -3.74
N TYR A 53 -31.85 -6.24 -4.70
CA TYR A 53 -31.29 -7.57 -4.45
C TYR A 53 -29.86 -7.49 -3.93
N LEU A 54 -29.01 -6.63 -4.52
CA LEU A 54 -27.66 -6.32 -4.05
C LEU A 54 -27.69 -5.61 -2.69
N ASN A 55 -28.62 -4.69 -2.42
CA ASN A 55 -28.77 -4.07 -1.09
C ASN A 55 -29.27 -5.06 -0.04
N LYS A 56 -30.07 -6.07 -0.41
CA LYS A 56 -30.43 -7.17 0.49
C LYS A 56 -29.24 -8.08 0.75
N PHE A 57 -28.40 -8.33 -0.25
CA PHE A 57 -27.24 -9.23 -0.16
C PHE A 57 -25.98 -8.56 0.45
N PHE A 58 -25.80 -7.26 0.22
CA PHE A 58 -24.72 -6.39 0.69
C PHE A 58 -25.17 -5.36 1.73
N GLY A 59 -26.36 -5.48 2.32
CA GLY A 59 -26.93 -4.49 3.25
C GLY A 59 -26.06 -4.24 4.50
N ILE A 60 -26.42 -4.87 5.62
CA ILE A 60 -25.65 -4.76 6.87
C ILE A 60 -24.19 -5.19 6.66
N LEU A 61 -23.94 -6.19 5.81
CA LEU A 61 -22.60 -6.70 5.51
C LEU A 61 -21.74 -5.68 4.75
N GLY A 62 -22.32 -4.92 3.82
CA GLY A 62 -21.60 -3.86 3.08
C GLY A 62 -21.34 -2.64 3.96
N ILE A 63 -22.30 -2.27 4.81
CA ILE A 63 -22.12 -1.23 5.83
C ILE A 63 -21.00 -1.64 6.79
N PHE A 64 -21.04 -2.87 7.30
CA PHE A 64 -19.99 -3.43 8.15
C PHE A 64 -18.63 -3.45 7.46
N ASN A 65 -18.55 -3.90 6.20
CA ASN A 65 -17.31 -3.89 5.43
C ASN A 65 -16.78 -2.47 5.17
N PHE A 66 -17.65 -1.49 4.94
CA PHE A 66 -17.26 -0.09 4.78
C PHE A 66 -16.69 0.48 6.09
N PHE A 67 -17.38 0.28 7.21
CA PHE A 67 -16.90 0.70 8.52
C PHE A 67 -15.61 -0.01 8.92
N LEU A 68 -15.54 -1.33 8.73
CA LEU A 68 -14.36 -2.13 9.05
C LEU A 68 -13.19 -1.76 8.14
N GLY A 69 -13.43 -1.54 6.85
CA GLY A 69 -12.42 -1.09 5.89
C GLY A 69 -11.84 0.27 6.27
N ASN A 70 -12.70 1.24 6.60
CA ASN A 70 -12.27 2.55 7.08
C ASN A 70 -11.57 2.46 8.44
N TYR A 71 -12.07 1.62 9.34
CA TYR A 71 -11.46 1.40 10.64
C TYR A 71 -10.08 0.79 10.50
N LEU A 72 -9.88 -0.18 9.60
CA LEU A 72 -8.58 -0.83 9.35
C LEU A 72 -7.61 0.02 8.54
N CYS A 73 -8.10 1.08 7.88
CA CYS A 73 -7.29 1.94 7.06
C CYS A 73 -6.22 2.67 7.90
N LEU A 74 -5.03 2.81 7.31
CA LEU A 74 -3.87 3.44 7.92
C LEU A 74 -3.59 4.80 7.29
N ILE A 75 -3.01 5.73 8.04
CA ILE A 75 -2.45 6.95 7.45
C ILE A 75 -1.11 6.60 6.79
N GLY A 76 -0.97 6.79 5.48
CA GLY A 76 0.28 6.53 4.78
C GLY A 76 1.22 7.72 4.89
N ILE A 77 2.48 7.52 5.30
CA ILE A 77 3.48 8.59 5.37
C ILE A 77 4.66 8.21 4.48
N THR A 78 4.92 9.04 3.47
CA THR A 78 6.01 8.86 2.52
C THR A 78 6.73 10.17 2.23
N GLY A 79 7.85 10.09 1.52
CA GLY A 79 8.71 11.22 1.19
C GLY A 79 10.14 10.78 0.90
N GLY A 80 10.86 11.58 0.12
CA GLY A 80 12.25 11.31 -0.24
C GLY A 80 13.23 11.35 0.94
N ILE A 81 14.51 11.16 0.65
CA ILE A 81 15.57 11.27 1.65
C ILE A 81 15.60 12.68 2.26
N ALA A 82 15.92 12.79 3.54
CA ALA A 82 16.14 14.07 4.23
C ALA A 82 14.99 15.11 4.18
N VAL A 83 13.76 14.71 3.83
CA VAL A 83 12.59 15.61 3.82
C VAL A 83 12.06 15.95 5.22
N GLY A 84 12.50 15.24 6.26
CA GLY A 84 12.04 15.45 7.65
C GLY A 84 10.95 14.49 8.12
N LYS A 85 10.86 13.31 7.48
CA LYS A 85 9.85 12.29 7.79
C LYS A 85 9.87 11.83 9.25
N SER A 86 11.04 11.51 9.80
CA SER A 86 11.17 11.14 11.20
C SER A 86 10.71 12.25 12.16
N THR A 87 10.94 13.52 11.81
CA THR A 87 10.44 14.66 12.60
C THR A 87 8.92 14.72 12.60
N PHE A 88 8.30 14.55 11.43
CA PHE A 88 6.85 14.51 11.29
C PHE A 88 6.23 13.31 12.02
N CYS A 89 6.83 12.12 11.91
CA CYS A 89 6.40 10.93 12.64
C CYS A 89 6.50 11.11 14.16
N ASN A 90 7.56 11.76 14.65
CA ASN A 90 7.69 12.07 16.07
C ASN A 90 6.64 13.09 16.55
N PHE A 91 6.30 14.08 15.70
CA PHE A 91 5.19 14.98 15.98
C PHE A 91 3.85 14.24 16.07
N LEU A 92 3.58 13.30 15.15
CA LEU A 92 2.36 12.48 15.17
C LEU A 92 2.30 11.58 16.42
N LYS A 93 3.41 10.95 16.82
CA LYS A 93 3.49 10.16 18.06
C LYS A 93 3.12 10.99 19.29
N LYS A 94 3.54 12.26 19.36
CA LYS A 94 3.15 13.20 20.44
C LYS A 94 1.66 13.58 20.42
N LYS A 95 0.97 13.33 19.31
CA LYS A 95 -0.48 13.56 19.13
C LYS A 95 -1.29 12.25 19.23
N ASP A 96 -0.73 11.25 19.91
CA ASP A 96 -1.33 9.92 20.12
C ASP A 96 -1.63 9.13 18.82
N VAL A 97 -0.89 9.44 17.74
CA VAL A 97 -0.91 8.64 16.52
C VAL A 97 0.17 7.58 16.61
N VAL A 98 -0.23 6.31 16.50
CA VAL A 98 0.73 5.21 16.43
C VAL A 98 1.38 5.23 15.06
N VAL A 99 2.71 5.17 14.98
CA VAL A 99 3.45 5.11 13.71
C VAL A 99 4.17 3.77 13.60
N ILE A 100 3.76 2.95 12.65
CA ILE A 100 4.39 1.69 12.28
C ILE A 100 5.49 2.00 11.24
N ASN A 101 6.74 1.72 11.59
CA ASN A 101 7.88 1.95 10.69
C ASN A 101 8.15 0.69 9.83
N ALA A 102 7.98 0.80 8.51
CA ALA A 102 8.20 -0.31 7.60
C ALA A 102 9.68 -0.73 7.51
N ASP A 103 10.64 0.18 7.71
CA ASP A 103 12.06 -0.12 7.68
C ASP A 103 12.46 -0.96 8.91
N GLU A 104 11.88 -0.66 10.07
CA GLU A 104 12.06 -1.48 11.29
C GLU A 104 11.52 -2.90 11.10
N ILE A 105 10.37 -3.06 10.44
CA ILE A 105 9.83 -4.39 10.10
C ILE A 105 10.77 -5.12 9.14
N THR A 106 11.29 -4.41 8.13
CA THR A 106 12.21 -4.95 7.13
C THR A 106 13.50 -5.47 7.78
N SER A 107 14.01 -4.78 8.81
CA SER A 107 15.19 -5.23 9.55
C SER A 107 15.02 -6.60 10.22
N LYS A 108 13.77 -6.97 10.57
CA LYS A 108 13.41 -8.22 11.27
C LYS A 108 13.23 -9.43 10.35
N ILE A 109 13.29 -9.23 9.03
CA ILE A 109 13.09 -10.30 8.04
C ILE A 109 14.12 -11.43 8.24
N TYR A 110 15.38 -11.04 8.44
CA TYR A 110 16.50 -11.98 8.57
C TYR A 110 16.75 -12.43 10.00
N THR A 111 15.93 -12.00 10.97
CA THR A 111 16.05 -12.43 12.36
C THR A 111 15.84 -13.94 12.45
N LYS A 112 16.72 -14.60 13.19
CA LYS A 112 16.67 -16.04 13.44
C LYS A 112 15.27 -16.45 13.91
N ASP A 113 14.82 -17.61 13.41
CA ASP A 113 13.51 -18.21 13.69
C ASP A 113 12.27 -17.44 13.19
N SER A 114 12.45 -16.28 12.53
CA SER A 114 11.34 -15.63 11.83
C SER A 114 10.78 -16.52 10.72
N ILE A 115 9.51 -16.32 10.38
CA ILE A 115 8.86 -17.06 9.27
C ILE A 115 9.63 -16.84 7.97
N CYS A 116 10.15 -15.63 7.75
CA CYS A 116 10.91 -15.33 6.53
C CYS A 116 12.29 -16.00 6.56
N TYR A 117 13.00 -15.97 7.70
CA TYR A 117 14.25 -16.71 7.90
C TYR A 117 14.10 -18.20 7.54
N LYS A 118 13.07 -18.86 8.08
CA LYS A 118 12.83 -20.29 7.80
C LYS A 118 12.58 -20.56 6.31
N LYS A 119 11.83 -19.67 5.63
CA LYS A 119 11.60 -19.78 4.17
C LYS A 119 12.88 -19.57 3.36
N ILE A 120 13.71 -18.60 3.75
CA ILE A 120 14.98 -18.32 3.09
C ILE A 120 15.92 -19.53 3.24
N VAL A 121 16.13 -20.03 4.46
CA VAL A 121 17.00 -21.18 4.71
C VAL A 121 16.48 -22.43 3.99
N LYS A 122 15.16 -22.68 3.99
CA LYS A 122 14.58 -23.81 3.27
C LYS A 122 14.84 -23.76 1.76
N HIS A 123 14.88 -22.56 1.17
CA HIS A 123 15.05 -22.39 -0.27
C HIS A 123 16.53 -22.37 -0.71
N PHE A 124 17.39 -21.68 0.05
CA PHE A 124 18.80 -21.49 -0.30
C PHE A 124 19.76 -22.48 0.41
N GLY A 125 19.23 -23.33 1.28
CA GLY A 125 20.00 -24.29 2.08
C GLY A 125 20.62 -23.68 3.34
N GLU A 126 21.27 -24.49 4.16
CA GLU A 126 21.95 -24.02 5.38
C GLU A 126 23.31 -23.37 5.09
N ASN A 127 23.84 -23.53 3.88
CA ASN A 127 25.14 -22.95 3.45
C ASN A 127 25.16 -21.41 3.47
N ILE A 128 23.99 -20.76 3.54
CA ILE A 128 23.88 -19.31 3.69
C ILE A 128 23.97 -18.83 5.14
N LEU A 129 24.14 -19.73 6.10
CA LEU A 129 24.19 -19.42 7.52
C LEU A 129 25.63 -19.22 8.00
N ASN A 130 25.80 -18.29 8.94
CA ASN A 130 27.00 -18.16 9.76
C ASN A 130 27.01 -19.25 10.85
N ASN A 131 28.14 -19.38 11.57
CA ASN A 131 28.31 -20.37 12.65
C ASN A 131 27.28 -20.22 13.79
N ASP A 132 26.76 -19.01 14.03
CA ASP A 132 25.73 -18.71 15.04
C ASP A 132 24.29 -19.01 14.55
N LYS A 133 24.17 -19.56 13.32
CA LYS A 133 22.92 -19.75 12.57
C LYS A 133 22.21 -18.43 12.20
N SER A 134 22.92 -17.31 12.11
CA SER A 134 22.39 -16.10 11.49
C SER A 134 22.58 -16.15 9.97
N ILE A 135 21.75 -15.43 9.19
CA ILE A 135 21.92 -15.38 7.74
C ILE A 135 23.15 -14.54 7.37
N ASN A 136 24.06 -15.11 6.59
CA ASN A 136 25.14 -14.38 5.95
C ASN A 136 24.58 -13.53 4.80
N ARG A 137 24.27 -12.26 5.09
CA ARG A 137 23.66 -11.33 4.12
C ARG A 137 24.53 -11.11 2.89
N THR A 138 25.86 -11.13 3.04
CA THR A 138 26.80 -10.93 1.92
C THR A 138 26.78 -12.11 0.96
N LEU A 139 26.81 -13.33 1.51
CA LEU A 139 26.75 -14.56 0.72
C LEU A 139 25.37 -14.72 0.07
N LEU A 140 24.29 -14.54 0.84
CA LEU A 140 22.93 -14.57 0.31
C LEU A 140 22.76 -13.57 -0.84
N ARG A 141 23.27 -12.35 -0.69
CA ARG A 141 23.23 -11.32 -1.73
C ARG A 141 23.90 -11.80 -3.03
N LYS A 142 25.07 -12.45 -2.95
CA LYS A 142 25.77 -12.99 -4.13
C LYS A 142 24.94 -14.07 -4.82
N ILE A 143 24.38 -15.02 -4.07
CA ILE A 143 23.53 -16.09 -4.64
C ILE A 143 22.27 -15.53 -5.29
N VAL A 144 21.65 -14.54 -4.64
CA VAL A 144 20.40 -13.94 -5.11
C VAL A 144 20.61 -13.15 -6.39
N PHE A 145 21.62 -12.29 -6.45
CA PHE A 145 21.84 -11.44 -7.63
C PHE A 145 22.43 -12.18 -8.83
N ASN A 146 22.97 -13.39 -8.64
CA ASN A 146 23.43 -14.22 -9.74
C ASN A 146 22.30 -14.98 -10.47
N ASN A 147 21.05 -14.92 -10.00
CA ASN A 147 19.92 -15.61 -10.61
C ASN A 147 18.61 -14.80 -10.47
N GLU A 148 17.98 -14.44 -11.58
CA GLU A 148 16.74 -13.66 -11.59
C GLU A 148 15.58 -14.34 -10.85
N GLU A 149 15.48 -15.67 -10.89
CA GLU A 149 14.44 -16.41 -10.16
C GLU A 149 14.61 -16.26 -8.66
N ASN A 150 15.86 -16.26 -8.18
CA ASN A 150 16.19 -16.03 -6.77
C ASN A 150 15.83 -14.61 -6.35
N VAL A 151 16.07 -13.60 -7.20
CA VAL A 151 15.65 -12.23 -6.96
C VAL A 151 14.13 -12.15 -6.82
N LYS A 152 13.38 -12.75 -7.77
CA LYS A 152 11.91 -12.78 -7.75
C LYS A 152 11.39 -13.48 -6.50
N TYR A 153 11.98 -14.61 -6.12
CA TYR A 153 11.61 -15.36 -4.92
C TYR A 153 11.81 -14.52 -3.66
N ILE A 154 13.01 -13.96 -3.46
CA ILE A 154 13.33 -13.20 -2.25
C ILE A 154 12.46 -11.94 -2.12
N ASN A 155 12.21 -11.24 -3.23
CA ASN A 155 11.34 -10.07 -3.23
C ASN A 155 9.92 -10.48 -2.84
N LYS A 156 9.37 -11.55 -3.42
CA LYS A 156 8.02 -12.03 -3.13
C LYS A 156 7.83 -12.40 -1.66
N ILE A 157 8.75 -13.18 -1.08
CA ILE A 157 8.64 -13.58 0.34
C ILE A 157 8.78 -12.36 1.27
N THR A 158 9.66 -11.44 0.92
CA THR A 158 9.93 -10.20 1.68
C THR A 158 8.69 -9.30 1.68
N HIS A 159 8.14 -9.01 0.49
CA HIS A 159 6.93 -8.21 0.37
C HIS A 159 5.75 -8.82 1.13
N THR A 160 5.53 -10.13 0.98
CA THR A 160 4.44 -10.82 1.69
C THR A 160 4.61 -10.74 3.20
N TYR A 161 5.84 -10.95 3.69
CA TYR A 161 6.13 -10.87 5.12
C TYR A 161 5.91 -9.46 5.68
N ILE A 162 6.41 -8.42 4.98
CA ILE A 162 6.25 -7.02 5.41
C ILE A 162 4.77 -6.68 5.53
N ILE A 163 3.96 -6.99 4.52
CA ILE A 163 2.50 -6.73 4.52
C ILE A 163 1.82 -7.44 5.70
N LEU A 164 2.12 -8.72 5.94
CA LEU A 164 1.53 -9.47 7.05
C LEU A 164 1.91 -8.89 8.41
N GLN A 165 3.14 -8.43 8.59
CA GLN A 165 3.57 -7.80 9.84
C GLN A 165 2.90 -6.43 10.04
N ILE A 166 2.75 -5.63 8.98
CA ILE A 166 2.01 -4.36 9.03
C ILE A 166 0.55 -4.61 9.44
N ILE A 167 -0.11 -5.59 8.82
CA ILE A 167 -1.50 -5.94 9.15
C ILE A 167 -1.57 -6.42 10.61
N LYS A 168 -0.64 -7.28 11.05
CA LYS A 168 -0.59 -7.76 12.43
C LYS A 168 -0.45 -6.61 13.43
N GLU A 169 0.47 -5.67 13.21
CA GLU A 169 0.64 -4.51 14.08
C GLU A 169 -0.59 -3.59 14.01
N CYS A 170 -1.17 -3.37 12.82
CA CYS A 170 -2.42 -2.62 12.66
C CYS A 170 -3.56 -3.20 13.51
N LEU A 171 -3.81 -4.51 13.38
CA LEU A 171 -4.84 -5.21 14.15
C LEU A 171 -4.58 -5.14 15.65
N LYS A 172 -3.32 -5.31 16.07
CA LYS A 172 -2.92 -5.19 17.47
C LYS A 172 -3.23 -3.79 18.02
N TYR A 173 -2.81 -2.73 17.33
CA TYR A 173 -3.06 -1.37 17.82
C TYR A 173 -4.54 -1.01 17.80
N LYS A 174 -5.27 -1.37 16.74
CA LYS A 174 -6.68 -1.03 16.60
C LYS A 174 -7.57 -1.82 17.55
N PHE A 175 -7.43 -3.14 17.62
CA PHE A 175 -8.35 -3.98 18.41
C PHE A 175 -7.87 -4.26 19.84
N LEU A 176 -6.57 -4.47 20.09
CA LEU A 176 -6.08 -4.78 21.44
C LEU A 176 -5.82 -3.51 22.26
N TYR A 177 -5.36 -2.45 21.61
CA TYR A 177 -5.04 -1.18 22.27
C TYR A 177 -6.03 -0.05 21.98
N PHE A 178 -7.10 -0.34 21.21
CA PHE A 178 -8.15 0.63 20.89
C PHE A 178 -7.64 1.95 20.28
N LYS A 179 -6.50 1.91 19.55
CA LYS A 179 -5.91 3.07 18.88
C LYS A 179 -6.55 3.28 17.52
N TYR A 180 -7.32 4.35 17.39
CA TYR A 180 -7.99 4.68 16.12
C TYR A 180 -6.99 5.16 15.05
N ASN A 181 -6.08 6.06 15.45
CA ASN A 181 -5.12 6.72 14.57
C ASN A 181 -3.84 5.92 14.48
N VAL A 182 -3.70 5.14 13.41
CA VAL A 182 -2.49 4.36 13.12
C VAL A 182 -1.97 4.78 11.75
N ALA A 183 -0.69 5.09 11.69
CA ALA A 183 0.02 5.48 10.49
C ALA A 183 1.11 4.46 10.15
N ILE A 184 1.45 4.38 8.86
CA ILE A 184 2.60 3.63 8.37
C ILE A 184 3.61 4.58 7.73
N GLU A 185 4.85 4.51 8.20
CA GLU A 185 5.99 5.21 7.61
C GLU A 185 6.74 4.26 6.67
N ALA A 186 6.80 4.60 5.38
CA ALA A 186 7.61 3.86 4.41
C ALA A 186 8.21 4.82 3.36
N PRO A 187 9.53 4.78 3.10
CA PRO A 187 10.15 5.50 1.99
C PRO A 187 9.59 5.09 0.62
N LEU A 188 9.39 3.79 0.43
CA LEU A 188 8.94 3.21 -0.82
C LEU A 188 7.46 2.84 -0.79
N LEU A 189 6.62 3.64 -0.12
CA LEU A 189 5.19 3.36 0.08
C LEU A 189 4.45 3.10 -1.24
N ILE A 190 4.82 3.82 -2.30
CA ILE A 190 4.18 3.77 -3.62
C ILE A 190 4.69 2.54 -4.38
N GLU A 191 6.01 2.39 -4.45
CA GLU A 191 6.71 1.33 -5.18
C GLU A 191 6.37 -0.06 -4.63
N THR A 192 6.20 -0.15 -3.31
CA THR A 192 5.81 -1.40 -2.63
C THR A 192 4.30 -1.65 -2.63
N LYS A 193 3.50 -0.75 -3.22
CA LYS A 193 2.03 -0.78 -3.24
C LYS A 193 1.39 -0.78 -1.84
N LEU A 194 2.14 -0.39 -0.81
CA LEU A 194 1.62 -0.26 0.55
C LEU A 194 0.55 0.84 0.65
N TYR A 195 0.52 1.78 -0.30
CA TYR A 195 -0.52 2.80 -0.40
C TYR A 195 -1.94 2.22 -0.48
N LEU A 196 -2.10 0.98 -0.94
CA LEU A 196 -3.40 0.29 -1.01
C LEU A 196 -4.00 -0.01 0.37
N LEU A 197 -3.18 -0.01 1.42
CA LEU A 197 -3.61 -0.19 2.80
C LEU A 197 -3.86 1.15 3.52
N THR A 198 -3.71 2.27 2.81
CA THR A 198 -3.65 3.59 3.42
C THR A 198 -4.63 4.59 2.84
N SER A 199 -5.21 5.40 3.71
CA SER A 199 -6.02 6.57 3.38
C SER A 199 -6.09 7.50 4.61
N PRO A 200 -5.66 8.77 4.52
CA PRO A 200 -5.00 9.41 3.37
C PRO A 200 -3.51 9.01 3.25
N VAL A 201 -2.91 9.32 2.10
CA VAL A 201 -1.44 9.30 1.90
C VAL A 201 -0.88 10.71 2.06
N ILE A 202 0.05 10.88 2.99
CA ILE A 202 0.78 12.11 3.29
C ILE A 202 2.17 12.01 2.64
N LEU A 203 2.42 12.86 1.63
CA LEU A 203 3.72 13.01 0.99
C LEU A 203 4.45 14.22 1.56
N LEU A 204 5.57 13.99 2.22
CA LEU A 204 6.45 15.06 2.71
C LEU A 204 7.44 15.46 1.63
N LYS A 205 7.56 16.77 1.40
CA LYS A 205 8.54 17.37 0.47
C LYS A 205 9.38 18.42 1.18
N SER A 206 10.58 18.60 0.67
CA SER A 206 11.51 19.67 1.07
C SER A 206 12.26 20.14 -0.16
N SER A 207 12.72 21.39 -0.18
CA SER A 207 13.59 21.87 -1.25
C SER A 207 14.87 21.04 -1.32
N VAL A 208 15.40 20.82 -2.54
CA VAL A 208 16.65 20.08 -2.77
C VAL A 208 17.79 20.67 -1.95
N ARG A 209 17.91 22.01 -1.91
CA ARG A 209 18.89 22.73 -1.09
C ARG A 209 18.83 22.31 0.38
N ASN A 210 17.63 22.18 0.96
CA ASN A 210 17.46 21.78 2.35
C ASN A 210 17.74 20.29 2.56
N GLN A 211 17.40 19.44 1.58
CA GLN A 211 17.72 18.01 1.62
C GLN A 211 19.24 17.80 1.61
N ILE A 212 19.97 18.45 0.70
CA ILE A 212 21.44 18.38 0.62
C ILE A 212 22.07 18.84 1.93
N LYS A 213 21.68 20.03 2.43
CA LYS A 213 22.18 20.54 3.72
C LYS A 213 22.01 19.52 4.85
N ARG A 214 20.84 18.86 4.92
CA ARG A 214 20.55 17.84 5.93
C ARG A 214 21.36 16.55 5.71
N ILE A 215 21.55 16.10 4.48
CA ILE A 215 22.37 14.93 4.14
C ILE A 215 23.81 15.16 4.58
N LEU A 216 24.43 16.26 4.13
CA LEU A 216 25.82 16.62 4.45
C LEU A 216 26.02 16.85 5.95
N SER A 217 25.00 17.36 6.66
CA SER A 217 25.09 17.51 8.12
C SER A 217 25.04 16.19 8.89
N ARG A 218 24.37 15.16 8.36
CA ARG A 218 24.25 13.84 9.00
C ARG A 218 25.41 12.91 8.63
N ASP A 219 25.87 12.98 7.38
CA ASP A 219 26.95 12.16 6.85
C ASP A 219 28.11 13.05 6.40
N LYS A 220 29.12 13.17 7.27
CA LYS A 220 30.30 14.01 7.03
C LYS A 220 31.19 13.53 5.88
N ASN A 221 31.04 12.28 5.45
CA ASN A 221 31.83 11.68 4.38
C ASN A 221 31.13 11.77 3.02
N CYS A 222 29.89 12.27 2.98
CA CYS A 222 29.12 12.39 1.75
C CYS A 222 29.53 13.65 0.97
N THR A 223 29.78 13.51 -0.33
CA THR A 223 30.04 14.66 -1.23
C THR A 223 28.73 15.25 -1.75
N TYR A 224 28.78 16.50 -2.22
CA TYR A 224 27.62 17.18 -2.81
C TYR A 224 27.02 16.38 -3.99
N ASP A 225 27.86 15.88 -4.88
CA ASP A 225 27.43 15.10 -6.04
C ASP A 225 26.76 13.79 -5.62
N THR A 226 27.32 13.10 -4.61
CA THR A 226 26.70 11.91 -4.03
C THR A 226 25.34 12.25 -3.43
N ALA A 227 25.23 13.33 -2.66
CA ALA A 227 23.98 13.76 -2.05
C ALA A 227 22.91 14.09 -3.10
N MET A 228 23.31 14.75 -4.20
CA MET A 228 22.42 15.07 -5.32
C MET A 228 21.94 13.80 -6.04
N GLY A 229 22.81 12.80 -6.22
CA GLY A 229 22.47 11.53 -6.86
C GLY A 229 21.49 10.64 -6.07
N ILE A 230 21.42 10.81 -4.75
CA ILE A 230 20.49 10.04 -3.89
C ILE A 230 19.10 10.69 -3.81
N ILE A 231 19.01 12.00 -4.03
CA ILE A 231 17.73 12.71 -4.04
C ILE A 231 16.99 12.35 -5.34
N LYS A 232 15.81 11.74 -5.19
CA LYS A 232 14.89 11.41 -6.30
C LYS A 232 13.83 12.49 -6.49
#